data_AF-A0A2B2LQQ5-F1
#
_entry.id   AF-A0A2B2LQQ5-F1
#
_cell.length_a   1.000
_cell.length_b   1.000
_cell.length_c   1.000
_cell.angle_alpha   90.00
_cell.angle_beta   90.00
_cell.angle_gamma   90.00
#
_symmetry.space_group_name_H-M   'P 1'
#
loop_
_entity.id
_entity.type
_entity.pdbx_description
1 polymer ?
#
loop_
_entity_poly.entity_id
_entity_poly.type
_entity_poly.pdbx_seq_one_letter_code
_entity_poly.pdbx_strand_id
1 'polypeptide(L)'
;MLECKSFKTVTSISGYIWFDENEDGWMDPQEQTVAPELGEIKLYLINENEEIVEEKIVSRLQNGQAHYYFEVEEGNYKIRAEFTEKGKYQLTRDGGDSFFNSTTNETRYYQIMKSYNIDSIQLGYKKAS
;
A
#
# COMPACT_ATOMS: atom_id res chain seq x y z
N MET A 1 -14.79 -15.15 -37.92
CA MET A 1 -14.35 -13.89 -37.31
C MET A 1 -13.78 -14.27 -35.95
N LEU A 2 -12.45 -14.31 -35.80
CA LEU A 2 -11.86 -14.56 -34.49
C LEU A 2 -11.99 -13.26 -33.69
N GLU A 3 -12.68 -13.30 -32.55
CA GLU A 3 -12.54 -12.28 -31.53
C GLU A 3 -11.08 -12.29 -31.06
N CYS A 4 -10.34 -11.21 -31.33
CA CYS A 4 -9.12 -10.93 -30.59
C CYS A 4 -9.52 -10.81 -29.12
N LYS A 5 -9.23 -11.83 -28.31
CA LYS A 5 -9.20 -11.66 -26.86
C LYS A 5 -8.25 -10.51 -26.58
N SER A 6 -8.81 -9.34 -26.25
CA SER A 6 -8.04 -8.24 -25.69
C SER A 6 -7.36 -8.81 -24.45
N PHE A 7 -6.04 -9.00 -24.50
CA PHE A 7 -5.27 -9.28 -23.30
C PHE A 7 -5.44 -8.04 -22.42
N LYS A 8 -6.27 -8.12 -21.39
CA LYS A 8 -6.33 -7.11 -20.33
C LYS A 8 -4.92 -7.05 -19.76
N THR A 9 -4.18 -6.00 -20.12
CA THR A 9 -2.83 -5.80 -19.60
C THR A 9 -3.02 -5.29 -18.17
N VAL A 10 -3.13 -6.23 -17.25
CA VAL A 10 -3.29 -5.92 -15.84
C VAL A 10 -2.02 -5.23 -15.38
N THR A 11 -2.20 -4.03 -14.85
CA THR A 11 -1.13 -3.25 -14.23
C THR A 11 -1.28 -3.36 -12.72
N SER A 12 -0.21 -3.27 -11.94
CA SER A 12 -0.31 -3.36 -10.48
C SER A 12 0.29 -2.18 -9.74
N ILE A 13 -0.33 -1.83 -8.62
CA ILE A 13 0.27 -0.99 -7.58
C ILE A 13 0.56 -1.88 -6.37
N SER A 14 1.79 -1.90 -5.88
CA SER A 14 2.18 -2.73 -4.74
C SER A 14 3.25 -2.09 -3.87
N GLY A 15 3.45 -2.68 -2.71
CA GLY A 15 4.49 -2.30 -1.76
C GLY A 15 4.56 -3.27 -0.58
N TYR A 16 5.65 -3.14 0.17
CA TYR A 16 5.86 -3.77 1.45
C TYR A 16 5.36 -2.89 2.58
N ILE A 17 5.05 -3.57 3.68
CA ILE A 17 4.75 -2.94 4.96
C ILE A 17 5.89 -3.27 5.90
N TRP A 18 6.43 -2.27 6.60
CA TRP A 18 7.47 -2.48 7.59
C TRP A 18 7.16 -1.78 8.90
N PHE A 19 7.65 -2.40 9.98
CA PHE A 19 7.65 -1.79 11.29
C PHE A 19 8.89 -0.91 11.41
N ASP A 20 8.64 0.40 11.43
CA ASP A 20 9.65 1.43 11.65
C ASP A 20 9.94 1.51 13.15
N GLU A 21 10.98 0.80 13.58
CA GLU A 21 11.33 0.61 14.98
C GLU A 21 12.07 1.83 15.54
N ASN A 22 12.83 2.52 14.68
CA ASN A 22 13.62 3.68 15.07
C ASN A 22 12.87 5.02 14.89
N GLU A 23 11.71 4.98 14.23
CA GLU A 23 10.77 6.07 13.94
C GLU A 23 11.31 7.17 13.00
N ASP A 24 12.29 6.85 12.16
CA ASP A 24 12.94 7.83 11.28
C ASP A 24 12.30 7.95 9.89
N GLY A 25 11.39 7.03 9.54
CA GLY A 25 10.64 7.00 8.28
C GLY A 25 11.37 6.34 7.12
N TRP A 26 12.57 5.81 7.32
CA TRP A 26 13.33 5.02 6.34
C TRP A 26 13.16 3.53 6.62
N MET A 27 13.23 2.71 5.59
CA MET A 27 13.18 1.25 5.76
C MET A 27 14.60 0.72 5.87
N ASP A 28 15.07 0.54 7.09
CA ASP A 28 16.43 0.05 7.34
C ASP A 28 16.55 -1.46 7.05
N PRO A 29 17.74 -1.96 6.65
CA PRO A 29 17.94 -3.39 6.39
C PRO A 29 17.67 -4.31 7.60
N GLN A 30 17.71 -3.77 8.82
CA GLN A 30 17.41 -4.50 10.06
C GLN A 30 15.94 -4.46 10.43
N GLU A 31 15.15 -3.56 9.84
CA GLU A 31 13.73 -3.44 10.11
C GLU A 31 12.95 -4.52 9.37
N GLN A 32 11.93 -5.02 10.06
CA GLN A 32 11.16 -6.15 9.56
C GLN A 32 10.06 -5.64 8.64
N THR A 33 10.03 -6.15 7.40
CA THR A 33 8.89 -5.99 6.50
C THR A 33 7.74 -6.87 6.96
N VAL A 34 7.13 -6.55 8.08
CA VAL A 34 6.00 -7.26 8.67
C VAL A 34 4.83 -6.31 8.76
N ALA A 35 3.62 -6.84 8.66
CA ALA A 35 2.44 -6.13 9.11
C ALA A 35 2.36 -6.31 10.64
N PRO A 36 1.49 -5.53 11.29
CA PRO A 36 0.98 -5.92 12.60
C PRO A 36 0.28 -7.30 12.56
N GLU A 37 -0.54 -7.63 13.54
CA GLU A 37 -1.32 -8.87 13.47
C GLU A 37 -2.18 -8.89 12.18
N LEU A 38 -2.38 -10.09 11.61
CA LEU A 38 -3.13 -10.22 10.35
C LEU A 38 -4.53 -9.62 10.53
N GLY A 39 -4.93 -8.67 9.67
CA GLY A 39 -6.21 -7.97 9.80
C GLY A 39 -6.13 -6.61 10.48
N GLU A 40 -4.97 -6.19 10.99
CA GLU A 40 -4.82 -4.91 11.68
C GLU A 40 -4.65 -3.72 10.75
N ILE A 41 -4.28 -3.93 9.48
CA ILE A 41 -4.21 -2.89 8.45
C ILE A 41 -5.14 -3.28 7.29
N LYS A 42 -6.05 -2.37 6.98
CA LYS A 42 -6.85 -2.36 5.77
C LYS A 42 -6.33 -1.29 4.81
N LEU A 43 -6.33 -1.62 3.53
CA LEU A 43 -5.95 -0.72 2.45
C LEU A 43 -7.13 -0.53 1.51
N TYR A 44 -7.37 0.72 1.12
CA TYR A 44 -8.42 1.10 0.18
C TYR A 44 -7.79 1.73 -1.04
N LEU A 45 -8.09 1.20 -2.22
CA LEU A 45 -7.75 1.83 -3.49
C LEU A 45 -8.86 2.81 -3.86
N ILE A 46 -8.49 4.07 -4.11
CA ILE A 46 -9.43 5.17 -4.36
C ILE A 46 -9.12 5.77 -5.73
N ASN A 47 -10.13 5.89 -6.60
CA ASN A 47 -9.99 6.51 -7.93
C ASN A 47 -10.05 8.04 -7.88
N GLU A 48 -9.86 8.71 -9.01
CA GLU A 48 -9.91 10.18 -9.12
C GLU A 48 -11.27 10.83 -8.81
N ASN A 49 -12.35 10.06 -8.79
CA ASN A 49 -13.68 10.51 -8.37
C ASN A 49 -13.88 10.36 -6.85
N GLU A 50 -12.82 10.04 -6.10
CA GLU A 50 -12.85 9.75 -4.66
C GLU A 50 -13.71 8.51 -4.29
N GLU A 51 -13.87 7.58 -5.22
CA GLU A 51 -14.60 6.32 -4.99
C GLU A 51 -13.64 5.21 -4.58
N ILE A 52 -14.01 4.45 -3.55
CA ILE A 52 -13.30 3.21 -3.18
C ILE A 52 -13.64 2.14 -4.22
N VAL A 53 -12.63 1.71 -4.96
CA VAL A 53 -12.78 0.69 -6.03
C VAL A 53 -12.33 -0.70 -5.59
N GLU A 54 -11.49 -0.80 -4.55
CA GLU A 54 -11.05 -2.07 -3.98
C GLU A 54 -10.65 -1.90 -2.50
N GLU A 55 -10.87 -2.93 -1.67
CA GLU A 55 -10.37 -3.05 -0.30
C GLU A 55 -9.50 -4.29 -0.18
N LYS A 56 -8.36 -4.18 0.52
CA LYS A 56 -7.51 -5.31 0.88
C LYS A 56 -7.17 -5.33 2.36
N ILE A 57 -7.22 -6.52 2.93
CA ILE A 57 -6.56 -6.83 4.20
C ILE A 57 -5.13 -7.25 3.86
N VAL A 58 -4.16 -6.63 4.51
CA VAL A 58 -2.75 -6.96 4.30
C VAL A 58 -2.49 -8.39 4.75
N SER A 59 -1.78 -9.14 3.90
CA SER A 59 -1.41 -10.53 4.17
C SER A 59 0.11 -10.69 4.20
N ARG A 60 0.57 -11.83 4.71
CA ARG A 60 1.99 -12.21 4.69
C ARG A 60 2.27 -13.10 3.48
N LEU A 61 3.39 -12.86 2.81
CA LEU A 61 3.99 -13.74 1.82
C LEU A 61 4.49 -15.03 2.48
N GLN A 62 4.83 -16.04 1.68
CA GLN A 62 5.33 -17.33 2.18
C GLN A 62 6.61 -17.20 3.02
N ASN A 63 7.43 -16.19 2.74
CA ASN A 63 8.65 -15.88 3.50
C ASN A 63 8.38 -15.02 4.76
N GLY A 64 7.12 -14.76 5.10
CA GLY A 64 6.70 -14.00 6.28
C GLY A 64 6.62 -12.49 6.08
N GLN A 65 7.10 -11.96 4.95
CA GLN A 65 7.07 -10.53 4.66
C GLN A 65 5.64 -10.04 4.41
N ALA A 66 5.27 -8.87 4.90
CA ALA A 66 3.99 -8.26 4.57
C ALA A 66 4.08 -7.44 3.29
N HIS A 67 3.18 -7.75 2.38
CA HIS A 67 3.12 -7.14 1.06
C HIS A 67 1.65 -6.98 0.66
N TYR A 68 1.38 -5.93 -0.08
CA TYR A 68 0.07 -5.71 -0.70
C TYR A 68 0.24 -5.43 -2.18
N TYR A 69 -0.77 -5.76 -2.97
CA TYR A 69 -0.84 -5.38 -4.37
C TYR A 69 -2.30 -5.16 -4.78
N PHE A 70 -2.55 -4.22 -5.68
CA PHE A 70 -3.82 -4.01 -6.36
C PHE A 70 -3.63 -4.27 -7.84
N GLU A 71 -4.60 -4.94 -8.47
CA GLU A 71 -4.66 -5.06 -9.93
C GLU A 71 -5.53 -3.92 -10.45
N VAL A 72 -4.96 -3.07 -11.30
CA VAL A 72 -5.56 -1.81 -11.70
C VAL A 72 -5.57 -1.66 -13.22
N GLU A 73 -6.56 -0.93 -13.70
CA GLU A 73 -6.61 -0.44 -15.07
C GLU A 73 -5.86 0.89 -15.18
N GLU A 74 -5.71 1.41 -16.40
CA GLU A 74 -5.18 2.76 -16.61
C GLU A 74 -6.10 3.79 -15.96
N GLY A 75 -5.51 4.75 -15.23
CA GLY A 75 -6.25 5.73 -14.46
C GLY A 75 -5.41 6.35 -13.35
N ASN A 76 -6.02 7.25 -12.58
CA ASN A 76 -5.37 7.89 -11.44
C ASN A 76 -5.92 7.31 -10.13
N TYR A 77 -5.03 6.87 -9.26
CA TYR A 77 -5.41 6.22 -8.00
C TYR A 77 -4.56 6.69 -6.83
N LYS A 78 -5.15 6.76 -5.64
CA LYS A 78 -4.43 6.86 -4.36
C LYS A 78 -4.79 5.67 -3.47
N ILE A 79 -3.99 5.43 -2.45
CA ILE A 79 -4.25 4.37 -1.47
C ILE A 79 -4.44 5.01 -0.10
N ARG A 80 -5.47 4.58 0.64
CA ARG A 80 -5.68 4.92 2.04
C ARG A 80 -5.44 3.72 2.93
N ALA A 81 -4.68 3.91 4.01
CA ALA A 81 -4.51 2.93 5.07
C ALA A 81 -5.46 3.20 6.25
N GLU A 82 -5.96 2.13 6.84
CA GLU A 82 -6.75 2.17 8.08
C GLU A 82 -6.27 1.09 9.04
N PHE A 83 -5.88 1.50 10.25
CA PHE A 83 -5.60 0.58 11.34
C PHE A 83 -6.93 0.18 12.02
N THR A 84 -7.21 -1.12 12.09
CA THR A 84 -8.49 -1.59 12.64
C THR A 84 -8.56 -1.44 14.16
N GLU A 85 -7.43 -1.55 14.86
CA GLU A 85 -7.30 -1.21 16.27
C GLU A 85 -6.78 0.22 16.44
N LYS A 86 -7.70 1.14 16.73
CA LYS A 86 -7.39 2.57 16.90
C LYS A 86 -6.45 2.79 18.08
N GLY A 87 -5.39 3.56 17.86
CA GLY A 87 -4.48 3.99 18.92
C GLY A 87 -3.43 2.95 19.33
N LYS A 88 -3.33 1.81 18.65
CA LYS A 88 -2.23 0.85 18.83
C LYS A 88 -1.05 1.14 17.90
N TYR A 89 -1.38 1.47 16.66
CA TYR A 89 -0.42 1.78 15.61
C TYR A 89 -0.80 3.05 14.88
N GLN A 90 0.20 3.68 14.28
CA GLN A 90 0.05 4.80 13.37
C GLN A 90 1.09 4.69 12.26
N LEU A 91 0.88 5.40 11.16
CA LEU A 91 1.90 5.51 10.14
C LEU A 91 3.15 6.21 10.69
N THR A 92 4.31 5.82 10.17
CA THR A 92 5.53 6.58 10.42
C THR A 92 5.50 7.91 9.67
N ARG A 93 6.49 8.77 9.96
CA ARG A 93 6.66 10.07 9.30
C ARG A 93 6.79 9.89 7.79
N ASP A 94 6.10 10.73 7.04
CA ASP A 94 6.21 10.81 5.59
C ASP A 94 7.47 11.55 5.12
N GLY A 95 8.03 11.17 3.97
CA GLY A 95 9.21 11.81 3.37
C GLY A 95 10.52 11.01 3.45
N GLY A 96 10.49 9.82 4.07
CA GLY A 96 11.47 8.75 3.86
C GLY A 96 10.96 7.74 2.83
N ASP A 97 11.06 6.45 3.14
CA ASP A 97 10.56 5.38 2.26
C ASP A 97 9.04 5.22 2.32
N SER A 98 8.36 5.85 3.30
CA SER A 98 6.91 5.76 3.44
C SER A 98 6.24 6.74 2.48
N PHE A 99 5.42 6.19 1.58
CA PHE A 99 4.66 6.99 0.62
C PHE A 99 3.31 7.47 1.14
N PHE A 100 2.92 7.03 2.33
CA PHE A 100 1.67 7.40 2.98
C PHE A 100 1.89 8.60 3.90
N ASN A 101 1.08 9.63 3.73
CA ASN A 101 1.11 10.79 4.60
C ASN A 101 0.61 10.43 6.00
N SER A 102 1.38 10.77 7.03
CA SER A 102 1.09 10.36 8.41
C SER A 102 -0.12 11.06 9.04
N THR A 103 -0.66 12.10 8.38
CA THR A 103 -1.83 12.86 8.84
C THR A 103 -3.12 12.39 8.17
N THR A 104 -3.10 12.17 6.86
CA THR A 104 -4.28 11.75 6.10
C THR A 104 -4.42 10.23 6.00
N ASN A 105 -3.34 9.49 6.28
CA ASN A 105 -3.20 8.06 5.98
C ASN A 105 -3.34 7.72 4.49
N GLU A 106 -3.14 8.69 3.60
CA GLU A 106 -3.28 8.54 2.17
C GLU A 106 -1.95 8.76 1.45
N THR A 107 -1.75 8.06 0.34
CA THR A 107 -0.72 8.44 -0.63
C THR A 107 -1.18 9.64 -1.46
N ARG A 108 -0.25 10.22 -2.23
CA ARG A 108 -0.65 11.02 -3.40
C ARG A 108 -1.34 10.15 -4.45
N TYR A 109 -1.94 10.80 -5.45
CA TYR A 109 -2.37 10.12 -6.66
C TYR A 109 -1.18 9.63 -7.50
N TYR A 110 -1.29 8.41 -8.01
CA TYR A 110 -0.42 7.79 -8.99
C TYR A 110 -1.18 7.64 -10.29
N GLN A 111 -0.58 8.14 -11.37
CA GLN A 111 -1.06 7.88 -12.72
C GLN A 111 -0.56 6.51 -13.17
N ILE A 112 -1.51 5.61 -13.43
CA ILE A 112 -1.25 4.27 -13.92
C ILE A 112 -1.41 4.26 -15.42
N MET A 113 -0.34 3.90 -16.12
CA MET A 113 -0.33 3.71 -17.56
C MET A 113 -0.37 2.22 -17.88
N LYS A 114 -0.98 1.85 -19.01
CA LYS A 114 -1.06 0.46 -19.45
C LYS A 114 0.32 -0.22 -19.48
N SER A 115 0.44 -1.37 -18.82
CA SER A 115 1.65 -2.21 -18.74
C SER A 115 2.78 -1.65 -17.86
N TYR A 116 2.51 -0.67 -16.99
CA TYR A 116 3.52 -0.08 -16.11
C TYR A 116 3.22 -0.32 -14.63
N ASN A 117 3.83 -1.35 -14.05
CA ASN A 117 3.66 -1.66 -12.63
C ASN A 117 4.40 -0.65 -11.74
N ILE A 118 3.79 -0.29 -10.61
CA ILE A 118 4.42 0.49 -9.55
C ILE A 118 4.52 -0.41 -8.32
N ASP A 119 5.72 -0.86 -7.97
CA ASP A 119 5.94 -1.88 -6.94
C ASP A 119 6.63 -1.35 -5.67
N SER A 120 6.80 -0.04 -5.59
CA SER A 120 7.64 0.62 -4.60
C SER A 120 6.87 1.51 -3.63
N ILE A 121 5.55 1.36 -3.51
CA ILE A 121 4.72 2.21 -2.63
C ILE A 121 4.76 1.65 -1.20
N GLN A 122 5.84 1.88 -0.49
CA GLN A 122 6.02 1.31 0.86
C GLN A 122 5.13 2.00 1.90
N LEU A 123 4.70 1.23 2.90
CA LEU A 123 3.92 1.70 4.06
C LEU A 123 4.71 1.42 5.35
N GLY A 124 5.20 2.47 5.98
CA GLY A 124 5.88 2.36 7.28
C GLY A 124 4.91 2.65 8.40
N TYR A 125 4.97 1.85 9.47
CA TYR A 125 4.16 2.08 10.67
C TYR A 125 4.99 1.89 11.93
N LYS A 126 4.53 2.53 13.00
CA LYS A 126 5.11 2.44 14.34
C LYS A 126 4.01 2.29 15.38
N LYS A 127 4.40 2.01 16.63
CA LYS A 127 3.46 2.04 17.75
C LYS A 127 2.94 3.47 17.94
N ALA A 128 1.66 3.60 18.24
CA ALA A 128 1.12 4.89 18.66
C ALA A 128 1.61 5.21 20.08
N SER A 129 2.00 6.47 20.29
CA SER A 129 2.49 7.02 21.56
C SER A 129 1.40 7.65 22.40
#